data_AF-A0A527ZSZ0-F1
#
_entry.id   AF-A0A527ZSZ0-F1
#
_cell.length_a   1.000
_cell.length_b   1.000
_cell.length_c   1.000
_cell.angle_alpha   90.00
_cell.angle_beta   90.00
_cell.angle_gamma   90.00
#
_symmetry.space_group_name_H-M   'P 1'
#
loop_
_entity.id
_entity.type
_entity.pdbx_description
1 polymer ?
#
loop_
_entity_poly.entity_id
_entity_poly.type
_entity_poly.pdbx_seq_one_letter_code
_entity_poly.pdbx_strand_id
1 'polypeptide(L)'
;AGVDAAAIPGALKGGRADSAILQEFMGKMARKDFSPTGRIDNMVKDLEGVQDLARHTGTAMPLTSLCAEIHRLLTSAGLGGADNAALMKFFEGPAKGDAA
;
A
#
# COMPACT_ATOMS: atom_id res chain seq x y z
N ALA A 1 8.43 -1.15 17.81
CA ALA A 1 7.66 -0.90 19.05
C ALA A 1 6.98 -2.21 19.43
N GLY A 2 7.01 -2.65 20.69
CA GLY A 2 6.48 -3.95 21.13
C GLY A 2 4.95 -4.06 21.15
N VAL A 3 4.27 -3.44 20.17
CA VAL A 3 2.82 -3.43 20.02
C VAL A 3 2.41 -4.59 19.11
N ASP A 4 1.39 -5.33 19.53
CA ASP A 4 0.75 -6.33 18.68
C ASP A 4 -0.03 -5.64 17.54
N ALA A 5 0.46 -5.82 16.31
CA ALA A 5 -0.15 -5.25 15.12
C ALA A 5 -1.59 -5.76 14.89
N ALA A 6 -1.93 -6.97 15.35
CA ALA A 6 -3.25 -7.55 15.20
C ALA A 6 -4.31 -6.88 16.09
N ALA A 7 -3.90 -6.21 17.17
CA ALA A 7 -4.82 -5.50 18.07
C ALA A 7 -5.21 -4.09 17.56
N ILE A 8 -4.44 -3.53 16.62
CA ILE A 8 -4.60 -2.15 16.13
C ILE A 8 -5.99 -1.89 15.50
N PRO A 9 -6.55 -2.75 14.62
CA PRO A 9 -7.86 -2.49 14.02
C PRO A 9 -8.97 -2.37 15.05
N GLY A 10 -8.97 -3.26 16.05
CA GLY A 10 -9.93 -3.20 17.16
C GLY A 10 -9.79 -1.94 18.01
N ALA A 11 -8.55 -1.52 18.28
CA ALA A 11 -8.27 -0.33 19.07
C ALA A 11 -8.66 0.99 18.37
N LEU A 12 -8.57 1.04 17.03
CA LEU A 12 -8.89 2.24 16.25
C LEU A 12 -10.35 2.30 15.78
N LYS A 13 -11.12 1.22 15.93
CA LYS A 13 -12.50 1.09 15.43
C LYS A 13 -13.42 2.18 15.99
N GLY A 14 -14.18 2.84 15.11
CA GLY A 14 -15.08 3.94 15.43
C GLY A 14 -14.39 5.26 15.81
N GLY A 15 -13.04 5.29 15.80
CA GLY A 15 -12.25 6.48 16.05
C GLY A 15 -11.94 7.28 14.80
N ARG A 16 -11.19 8.38 14.96
CA ARG A 16 -10.80 9.28 13.85
C ARG A 16 -9.81 8.67 12.86
N ALA A 17 -9.11 7.61 13.28
CA ALA A 17 -8.15 6.88 12.45
C ALA A 17 -8.75 5.61 11.84
N ASP A 18 -10.04 5.33 12.08
CA ASP A 18 -10.70 4.17 11.50
C ASP A 18 -10.97 4.36 10.00
N SER A 19 -10.90 3.27 9.25
CA SER A 19 -11.37 3.21 7.86
C SER A 19 -11.65 1.77 7.47
N ALA A 20 -12.52 1.56 6.47
CA ALA A 20 -12.79 0.23 5.93
C ALA A 20 -11.50 -0.47 5.47
N ILE A 21 -10.60 0.27 4.79
CA ILE A 21 -9.30 -0.24 4.33
C ILE A 21 -8.40 -0.64 5.50
N LEU A 22 -8.36 0.14 6.59
CA LEU A 22 -7.61 -0.25 7.78
C LEU A 22 -8.15 -1.56 8.37
N GLN A 23 -9.46 -1.67 8.54
CA GLN A 23 -10.09 -2.87 9.12
C GLN A 23 -9.86 -4.11 8.27
N GLU A 24 -9.82 -3.96 6.94
CA GLU A 24 -9.59 -5.05 6.00
C GLU A 24 -8.11 -5.44 5.88
N PHE A 25 -7.25 -4.49 5.54
CA PHE A 25 -5.87 -4.78 5.15
C PHE A 25 -4.90 -4.88 6.32
N MET A 26 -5.15 -4.21 7.45
CA MET A 26 -4.20 -4.22 8.56
C MET A 26 -4.04 -5.62 9.17
N GLY A 27 -5.12 -6.41 9.23
CA GLY A 27 -5.05 -7.81 9.65
C GLY A 27 -4.21 -8.68 8.70
N LYS A 28 -4.32 -8.45 7.39
CA LYS A 28 -3.50 -9.12 6.38
C LYS A 28 -2.03 -8.73 6.52
N MET A 29 -1.75 -7.43 6.65
CA MET A 29 -0.40 -6.91 6.86
C MET A 29 0.25 -7.46 8.14
N ALA A 30 -0.49 -7.52 9.25
CA ALA A 30 0.00 -8.04 10.53
C ALA A 30 0.40 -9.53 10.44
N ARG A 31 -0.36 -10.32 9.68
CA ARG A 31 -0.09 -11.76 9.45
C ARG A 31 0.84 -12.04 8.26
N LYS A 32 1.26 -11.01 7.52
CA LYS A 32 1.96 -11.14 6.23
C LYS A 32 1.20 -12.03 5.23
N ASP A 33 -0.12 -11.91 5.25
CA ASP A 33 -1.01 -12.61 4.34
C ASP A 33 -1.14 -11.81 3.04
N PHE A 34 -0.49 -12.31 1.98
CA PHE A 34 -0.50 -11.70 0.65
C PHE A 34 -1.41 -12.44 -0.33
N SER A 35 -2.38 -13.21 0.18
CA SER A 35 -3.44 -13.78 -0.66
C SER A 35 -4.15 -12.67 -1.45
N PRO A 36 -4.42 -12.83 -2.76
CA PRO A 36 -4.94 -11.74 -3.57
C PRO A 36 -6.37 -11.32 -3.19
N THR A 37 -6.53 -10.07 -2.78
CA THR A 37 -7.81 -9.34 -2.70
C THR A 37 -7.85 -8.26 -3.79
N GLY A 38 -6.72 -7.60 -4.02
CA GLY A 38 -6.54 -6.69 -5.15
C GLY A 38 -5.06 -6.57 -5.48
N ARG A 39 -4.70 -6.64 -6.76
CA ARG A 39 -3.30 -6.64 -7.18
C ARG A 39 -2.69 -5.24 -7.17
N ILE A 40 -1.38 -5.15 -6.91
CA ILE A 40 -0.62 -3.90 -6.97
C ILE A 40 -0.66 -3.28 -8.36
N ASP A 41 -0.47 -4.08 -9.41
CA ASP A 41 -0.44 -3.57 -10.79
C ASP A 41 -1.80 -3.01 -11.26
N ASN A 42 -2.92 -3.52 -10.72
CA ASN A 42 -4.24 -2.98 -11.00
C ASN A 42 -4.42 -1.57 -10.41
N MET A 43 -3.81 -1.30 -9.25
CA MET A 43 -3.79 0.05 -8.68
C MET A 43 -2.93 1.03 -9.46
N VAL A 44 -1.89 0.57 -10.18
CA VAL A 44 -1.12 1.46 -11.07
C VAL A 44 -2.05 2.09 -12.11
N LYS A 45 -2.88 1.28 -12.77
CA LYS A 45 -3.86 1.76 -13.75
C LYS A 45 -4.81 2.81 -13.16
N ASP A 46 -5.39 2.53 -12.00
CA ASP A 46 -6.36 3.44 -11.39
C ASP A 46 -5.69 4.76 -10.93
N LEU A 47 -4.48 4.69 -10.37
CA LEU A 47 -3.70 5.86 -9.98
C LEU A 47 -3.28 6.72 -11.19
N GLU A 48 -2.92 6.10 -12.31
CA GLU A 48 -2.62 6.80 -13.57
C GLU A 48 -3.87 7.55 -14.09
N GLY A 49 -5.04 6.91 -14.07
CA GLY A 49 -6.29 7.56 -14.44
C GLY A 49 -6.61 8.78 -13.57
N VAL A 50 -6.35 8.70 -12.26
CA VAL A 50 -6.51 9.85 -11.35
C VAL A 50 -5.48 10.95 -11.65
N GLN A 51 -4.23 10.59 -11.94
CA GLN A 51 -3.19 11.57 -12.30
C GLN A 51 -3.53 12.29 -13.61
N ASP A 52 -4.08 11.58 -14.61
CA ASP A 52 -4.48 12.16 -15.89
C ASP A 52 -5.62 13.16 -15.71
N LEU A 53 -6.64 12.79 -14.93
CA LEU A 53 -7.74 13.69 -14.59
C LEU A 53 -7.24 14.92 -13.82
N ALA A 54 -6.37 14.72 -12.83
CA ALA A 54 -5.80 15.80 -12.04
C ALA A 54 -5.02 16.81 -12.91
N ARG A 55 -4.29 16.33 -13.93
CA ARG A 55 -3.63 17.22 -14.91
C ARG A 55 -4.65 17.97 -15.76
N HIS A 56 -5.72 17.32 -16.20
CA HIS A 56 -6.76 17.95 -17.00
C HIS A 56 -7.52 19.05 -16.23
N THR A 57 -7.74 18.86 -14.93
CA THR A 57 -8.46 19.81 -14.08
C THR A 57 -7.56 20.82 -13.37
N GLY A 58 -6.24 20.74 -13.55
CA GLY A 58 -5.27 21.58 -12.82
C GLY A 58 -5.30 21.36 -11.30
N THR A 59 -5.71 20.18 -10.83
CA THR A 59 -5.83 19.87 -9.41
C THR A 59 -4.54 19.24 -8.88
N ALA A 60 -3.92 19.86 -7.87
CA ALA A 60 -2.70 19.32 -7.26
C ALA A 60 -3.00 18.08 -6.40
N MET A 61 -2.39 16.93 -6.75
CA MET A 61 -2.57 15.65 -6.05
C MET A 61 -1.22 15.02 -5.63
N PRO A 62 -0.49 15.63 -4.68
CA PRO A 62 0.87 15.19 -4.32
C PRO A 62 0.89 13.80 -3.67
N LEU A 63 -0.06 13.47 -2.80
CA LEU A 63 -0.12 12.16 -2.13
C LEU A 63 -0.46 11.04 -3.11
N THR A 64 -1.37 11.28 -4.05
CA THR A 64 -1.66 10.33 -5.13
C THR A 64 -0.45 10.11 -6.01
N SER A 65 0.32 11.16 -6.30
CA SER A 65 1.53 11.05 -7.11
C SER A 65 2.60 10.21 -6.43
N LEU A 66 2.82 10.40 -5.13
CA LEU A 66 3.69 9.54 -4.34
C LEU A 66 3.20 8.09 -4.31
N CYS A 67 1.89 7.88 -4.12
CA CYS A 67 1.28 6.56 -4.13
C CYS A 67 1.52 5.83 -5.46
N ALA A 68 1.34 6.53 -6.59
CA ALA A 68 1.59 6.00 -7.93
C ALA A 68 3.04 5.54 -8.11
N GLU A 69 4.00 6.33 -7.63
CA GLU A 69 5.41 5.93 -7.70
C GLU A 69 5.74 4.70 -6.85
N ILE A 70 5.20 4.62 -5.64
CA ILE A 70 5.41 3.44 -4.78
C ILE A 70 4.86 2.18 -5.48
N HIS A 71 3.68 2.25 -6.10
CA HIS A 71 3.10 1.12 -6.83
C HIS A 71 3.91 0.74 -8.07
N ARG A 72 4.43 1.73 -8.83
CA ARG A 72 5.33 1.47 -9.96
C ARG A 72 6.63 0.80 -9.53
N LEU A 73 7.23 1.28 -8.43
CA LEU A 73 8.46 0.69 -7.87
C LEU A 73 8.25 -0.76 -7.44
N LEU A 74 7.13 -1.08 -6.78
CA LEU A 74 6.85 -2.46 -6.37
C LEU A 74 6.51 -3.36 -7.57
N THR A 75 5.80 -2.81 -8.57
CA THR A 75 5.51 -3.54 -9.81
C THR A 75 6.80 -3.87 -10.56
N SER A 76 7.74 -2.92 -10.69
CA SER A 76 9.04 -3.16 -11.34
C SER A 76 9.94 -4.10 -10.55
N ALA A 77 9.76 -4.17 -9.23
CA ALA A 77 10.41 -5.18 -8.37
C ALA A 77 9.77 -6.59 -8.47
N GLY A 78 8.83 -6.81 -9.39
CA GLY A 78 8.19 -8.11 -9.62
C GLY A 78 7.01 -8.41 -8.70
N LEU A 79 6.55 -7.45 -7.89
CA LEU A 79 5.41 -7.61 -6.98
C LEU A 79 4.07 -7.20 -7.59
N GLY A 80 4.01 -6.90 -8.90
CA GLY A 80 2.79 -6.44 -9.57
C GLY A 80 1.59 -7.37 -9.38
N GLY A 81 1.81 -8.68 -9.43
CA GLY A 81 0.77 -9.69 -9.22
C GLY A 81 0.40 -9.97 -7.76
N ALA A 82 1.14 -9.40 -6.80
CA ALA A 82 0.90 -9.58 -5.38
C ALA A 82 -0.28 -8.72 -4.90
N ASP A 83 -0.85 -9.09 -3.75
CA ASP A 83 -1.89 -8.30 -3.09
C ASP A 83 -1.38 -6.92 -2.65
N ASN A 84 -2.28 -5.95 -2.53
CA ASN A 84 -1.96 -4.62 -2.00
C ASN A 84 -1.37 -4.66 -0.57
N ALA A 85 -1.66 -5.70 0.25
CA ALA A 85 -0.96 -5.87 1.52
C ALA A 85 0.58 -5.98 1.37
N ALA A 86 1.08 -6.40 0.20
CA ALA A 86 2.52 -6.44 -0.11
C ALA A 86 3.15 -5.05 -0.26
N LEU A 87 2.39 -3.96 -0.24
CA LEU A 87 2.93 -2.59 -0.08
C LEU A 87 3.83 -2.47 1.15
N MET A 88 3.60 -3.27 2.20
CA MET A 88 4.46 -3.31 3.38
C MET A 88 5.94 -3.59 3.05
N LYS A 89 6.22 -4.26 1.93
CA LYS A 89 7.59 -4.50 1.43
C LYS A 89 8.35 -3.21 1.12
N PHE A 90 7.66 -2.13 0.77
CA PHE A 90 8.29 -0.82 0.57
C PHE A 90 9.03 -0.33 1.84
N PHE A 91 8.49 -0.63 3.03
CA PHE A 91 9.05 -0.18 4.30
C PHE A 91 10.17 -1.09 4.84
N GLU A 92 10.43 -2.25 4.22
CA GLU A 92 11.54 -3.13 4.59
C GLU A 92 12.90 -2.56 4.15
N GLY A 93 12.90 -1.53 3.29
CA GLY A 93 14.11 -0.94 2.70
C GLY A 93 14.69 -1.80 1.58
N PRO A 94 15.77 -1.35 0.91
CA PRO A 94 16.50 -2.20 -0.02
C PRO A 94 16.98 -3.45 0.72
N ALA A 95 16.92 -4.61 0.05
CA ALA A 95 17.52 -5.83 0.58
C ALA A 95 18.93 -5.49 1.06
N LYS A 96 19.22 -5.75 2.34
CA LYS A 96 20.60 -5.76 2.80
C LYS A 96 21.27 -6.85 2.01
N GLY A 97 21.92 -6.49 0.89
CA GLY A 97 22.78 -7.41 0.18
C GLY A 97 23.70 -8.03 1.21
N ASP A 98 23.83 -9.36 1.18
CA ASP A 98 24.78 -10.07 2.01
C ASP A 98 26.12 -9.33 1.93
N ALA A 99 26.46 -8.63 3.01
CA ALA A 99 27.76 -8.03 3.16
C ALA A 99 28.72 -9.22 3.27
N ALA A 100 29.50 -9.41 2.21
CA ALA A 100 30.60 -10.36 2.12
C ALA A 100 31.55 -10.26 3.33
#